data_AF-A0A959TEW7-F1
#
_entry.id   AF-A0A959TEW7-F1
#
_cell.length_a   1.000
_cell.length_b   1.000
_cell.length_c   1.000
_cell.angle_alpha   90.00
_cell.angle_beta   90.00
_cell.angle_gamma   90.00
#
_symmetry.space_group_name_H-M   'P 1'
#
loop_
_entity.id
_entity.type
_entity.pdbx_description
1 polymer ?
#
loop_
_entity_poly.entity_id
_entity_poly.type
_entity_poly.pdbx_seq_one_letter_code
_entity_poly.pdbx_strand_id
1 'polypeptide(L)'
;SEPPFVERCLVPVGDRLRTAWNVNVYLPDGSHWWNIRIDDSSGEELDRDDWVSHCMFDGFGDGVFQACAGHGAPLAPPPASPNDYRVYAWPLESPNHGPRTLQNAPWNDALNASPFGWHDTDGSAGPEFTITRGNNVWAQEDANGNNGTGYSPDGGVDLDFDFPIDLTQAPSTYQDAAITNLFYWNNIIHDVWYQYGFDEPSGNFQENNYGNGGVGGDHVLADAQDGSGTNNANFATPPDGSDPRMQMFLWNTASPAIDGDLDNGIIAHEYAHGVSNRLVGGPSNTSCLSNAEQMGEGWSDFFSLVMTMAPGDQGTDARGIGTFALAEPVTGPGIRPAPYSTDFGVNNFTYANTNGGVSQPHGIGFVWCTMLWEMTWELIAVHGFDPDLYQGTGGNNIAMQLVIDGLKLTPCNPGFVDGRDAILQADQILYGGANQDLIWAAFARRGLGASADQGSSGSRSDQTEAFDLPVDDNVGVAEAVHPLPGALFECGNGGVVKVEVRNNGLLDQANFPVSYQLDNGPVTTQNFPGTLPAGASAIMDIGAPLTVVGIGPHTFKAWTSL
;
A
#
# COMPACT_ATOMS: atom_id res chain seq x y z
N SER A 1 -24.35 -20.31 -3.72
CA SER A 1 -23.81 -20.07 -5.07
C SER A 1 -24.61 -18.96 -5.73
N GLU A 2 -23.97 -17.83 -5.96
CA GLU A 2 -24.44 -16.76 -6.85
C GLU A 2 -24.96 -17.37 -8.18
N PRO A 3 -26.15 -16.98 -8.67
CA PRO A 3 -26.60 -17.42 -9.99
C PRO A 3 -25.69 -16.80 -11.07
N PRO A 4 -25.26 -17.55 -12.10
CA PRO A 4 -24.39 -17.01 -13.13
C PRO A 4 -25.09 -15.86 -13.88
N PHE A 5 -24.42 -14.70 -13.93
CA PHE A 5 -24.88 -13.54 -14.69
C PHE A 5 -24.40 -13.64 -16.13
N VAL A 6 -25.32 -13.42 -17.09
CA VAL A 6 -25.04 -13.55 -18.52
C VAL A 6 -25.61 -12.36 -19.28
N GLU A 7 -24.77 -11.64 -19.99
CA GLU A 7 -25.16 -10.52 -20.86
C GLU A 7 -24.39 -10.56 -22.18
N ARG A 8 -24.86 -9.80 -23.19
CA ARG A 8 -24.22 -9.79 -24.52
C ARG A 8 -23.40 -8.51 -24.70
N CYS A 9 -22.12 -8.65 -25.03
CA CYS A 9 -21.18 -7.54 -25.19
C CYS A 9 -20.41 -7.60 -26.53
N LEU A 10 -19.60 -6.58 -26.81
CA LEU A 10 -18.64 -6.54 -27.91
C LEU A 10 -17.23 -6.59 -27.32
N VAL A 11 -16.42 -7.53 -27.79
CA VAL A 11 -15.06 -7.77 -27.30
C VAL A 11 -14.06 -7.50 -28.42
N PRO A 12 -13.02 -6.68 -28.20
CA PRO A 12 -11.93 -6.51 -29.15
C PRO A 12 -11.05 -7.77 -29.20
N VAL A 13 -10.89 -8.37 -30.38
CA VAL A 13 -10.01 -9.52 -30.63
C VAL A 13 -9.10 -9.19 -31.82
N GLY A 14 -7.86 -8.81 -31.53
CA GLY A 14 -6.95 -8.21 -32.51
C GLY A 14 -7.53 -6.90 -33.08
N ASP A 15 -7.53 -6.75 -34.41
CA ASP A 15 -7.99 -5.52 -35.08
C ASP A 15 -9.52 -5.47 -35.35
N ARG A 16 -10.33 -6.30 -34.67
CA ARG A 16 -11.77 -6.44 -34.94
C ARG A 16 -12.58 -6.58 -33.64
N LEU A 17 -13.83 -6.10 -33.67
CA LEU A 17 -14.82 -6.36 -32.62
C LEU A 17 -15.60 -7.65 -32.94
N ARG A 18 -15.73 -8.53 -31.95
CA ARG A 18 -16.60 -9.72 -31.99
C ARG A 18 -17.73 -9.60 -30.98
N THR A 19 -18.91 -10.11 -31.31
CA THR A 19 -20.02 -10.24 -30.38
C THR A 19 -19.80 -11.45 -29.47
N ALA A 20 -19.88 -11.25 -28.15
CA ALA A 20 -19.66 -12.30 -27.16
C ALA A 20 -20.74 -12.28 -26.08
N TRP A 21 -20.90 -13.40 -25.39
CA TRP A 21 -21.58 -13.50 -24.11
C TRP A 21 -20.56 -13.29 -23.00
N ASN A 22 -20.80 -12.31 -22.15
CA ASN A 22 -20.08 -12.13 -20.89
C ASN A 22 -20.76 -13.00 -19.83
N VAL A 23 -20.03 -13.97 -19.28
CA VAL A 23 -20.53 -14.95 -18.30
C VAL A 23 -19.73 -14.81 -17.01
N ASN A 24 -20.40 -14.45 -15.92
CA ASN A 24 -19.80 -14.34 -14.59
C ASN A 24 -20.14 -15.59 -13.75
N VAL A 25 -19.13 -16.25 -13.20
CA VAL A 25 -19.29 -17.42 -12.32
C VAL A 25 -18.37 -17.30 -11.11
N TYR A 26 -18.96 -17.07 -9.93
CA TYR A 26 -18.25 -17.13 -8.65
C TYR A 26 -18.31 -18.53 -8.06
N LEU A 27 -17.15 -19.13 -7.78
CA LEU A 27 -17.06 -20.47 -7.21
C LEU A 27 -17.45 -20.46 -5.72
N PRO A 28 -18.16 -21.50 -5.23
CA PRO A 28 -18.63 -21.53 -3.83
C PRO A 28 -17.53 -21.57 -2.78
N ASP A 29 -16.32 -21.97 -3.15
CA ASP A 29 -15.15 -22.03 -2.27
C ASP A 29 -14.34 -20.71 -2.30
N GLY A 30 -14.89 -19.64 -2.89
CA GLY A 30 -14.24 -18.34 -2.98
C GLY A 30 -13.01 -18.30 -3.90
N SER A 31 -12.58 -19.45 -4.43
CA SER A 31 -11.29 -19.59 -5.11
C SER A 31 -11.21 -18.89 -6.45
N HIS A 32 -12.33 -18.58 -7.09
CA HIS A 32 -12.32 -17.88 -8.38
C HIS A 32 -13.66 -17.20 -8.62
N TRP A 33 -13.62 -15.99 -9.17
CA TRP A 33 -14.76 -15.33 -9.79
C TRP A 33 -14.44 -15.12 -11.26
N TRP A 34 -14.79 -16.11 -12.07
CA TRP A 34 -14.49 -16.08 -13.49
C TRP A 34 -15.41 -15.11 -14.22
N ASN A 35 -14.81 -14.15 -14.93
CA ASN A 35 -15.47 -13.40 -15.99
C ASN A 35 -14.99 -13.97 -17.34
N ILE A 36 -15.91 -14.59 -18.10
CA ILE A 36 -15.58 -15.34 -19.32
C ILE A 36 -16.32 -14.72 -20.50
N ARG A 37 -15.58 -14.37 -21.56
CA ARG A 37 -16.16 -13.89 -22.82
C ARG A 37 -16.22 -15.05 -23.81
N ILE A 38 -17.43 -15.50 -24.14
CA ILE A 38 -17.66 -16.61 -25.07
C ILE A 38 -18.25 -16.05 -26.37
N ASP A 39 -17.63 -16.36 -27.52
CA ASP A 39 -18.14 -15.89 -28.80
C ASP A 39 -19.57 -16.37 -29.07
N ASP A 40 -20.44 -15.42 -29.46
CA ASP A 40 -21.87 -15.66 -29.69
C ASP A 40 -22.13 -16.65 -30.84
N SER A 41 -21.21 -16.76 -31.81
CA SER A 41 -21.39 -17.57 -33.01
C SER A 41 -20.69 -18.93 -32.96
N SER A 42 -19.49 -19.00 -32.37
CA SER A 42 -18.69 -20.24 -32.32
C SER A 42 -18.77 -20.97 -30.98
N GLY A 43 -19.17 -20.30 -29.89
CA GLY A 43 -19.07 -20.84 -28.54
C GLY A 43 -17.63 -20.99 -28.04
N GLU A 44 -16.67 -20.38 -28.73
CA GLU A 44 -15.26 -20.35 -28.36
C GLU A 44 -15.03 -19.34 -27.23
N GLU A 45 -14.23 -19.70 -26.23
CA GLU A 45 -13.76 -18.76 -25.21
C GLU A 45 -12.77 -17.78 -25.84
N LEU A 46 -13.14 -16.51 -25.87
CA LEU A 46 -12.31 -15.43 -26.41
C LEU A 46 -11.33 -14.90 -25.37
N ASP A 47 -11.76 -14.88 -24.12
CA ASP A 47 -11.06 -14.24 -23.01
C ASP A 47 -11.62 -14.71 -21.66
N ARG A 48 -10.77 -14.73 -20.64
CA ARG A 48 -11.09 -15.13 -19.27
C ARG A 48 -10.22 -14.35 -18.29
N ASP A 49 -10.88 -13.67 -17.37
CA ASP A 49 -10.25 -13.09 -16.19
C ASP A 49 -10.81 -13.71 -14.92
N ASP A 50 -9.99 -13.69 -13.86
CA ASP A 50 -10.42 -13.96 -12.50
C ASP A 50 -10.56 -12.63 -11.77
N TRP A 51 -11.74 -12.34 -11.24
CA TRP A 51 -11.99 -11.15 -10.41
C TRP A 51 -11.60 -11.35 -8.94
N VAL A 52 -11.13 -12.53 -8.54
CA VAL A 52 -10.59 -12.80 -7.19
C VAL A 52 -9.06 -12.65 -7.18
N SER A 53 -8.55 -11.77 -6.33
CA SER A 53 -7.10 -11.68 -6.02
C SER A 53 -6.76 -12.58 -4.83
N HIS A 54 -5.73 -13.42 -4.93
CA HIS A 54 -5.34 -14.40 -3.90
C HIS A 54 -3.97 -14.11 -3.30
N CYS A 55 -3.81 -14.31 -1.99
CA CYS A 55 -2.57 -14.00 -1.29
C CYS A 55 -1.93 -15.24 -0.60
N MET A 56 -1.30 -16.19 -1.31
CA MET A 56 -0.65 -17.34 -0.65
C MET A 56 0.70 -16.98 0.02
N PHE A 57 0.92 -17.37 1.29
CA PHE A 57 2.05 -16.93 2.13
C PHE A 57 2.88 -18.09 2.78
N ASP A 58 4.22 -18.05 2.71
CA ASP A 58 5.17 -19.12 3.14
C ASP A 58 5.99 -18.74 4.43
N GLY A 59 6.03 -19.58 5.50
CA GLY A 59 6.49 -19.26 6.90
C GLY A 59 7.97 -19.56 7.32
N PHE A 60 8.48 -19.57 8.58
CA PHE A 60 8.08 -19.31 10.00
C PHE A 60 9.33 -19.14 10.94
N GLY A 61 9.28 -18.36 12.06
CA GLY A 61 10.13 -18.60 13.28
C GLY A 61 10.43 -17.47 14.34
N ASP A 62 9.56 -17.32 15.37
CA ASP A 62 9.61 -16.95 16.83
C ASP A 62 10.58 -15.92 17.54
N GLY A 63 10.04 -15.02 18.41
CA GLY A 63 10.71 -14.58 19.68
C GLY A 63 10.50 -13.23 20.48
N VAL A 64 9.29 -12.85 20.94
CA VAL A 64 8.75 -12.24 22.24
C VAL A 64 9.38 -11.07 23.12
N PHE A 65 8.48 -10.16 23.61
CA PHE A 65 8.35 -9.34 24.90
C PHE A 65 8.73 -7.82 24.91
N GLN A 66 8.16 -6.85 25.68
CA GLN A 66 6.83 -6.37 26.21
C GLN A 66 7.11 -5.25 27.26
N ALA A 67 6.36 -4.11 27.31
CA ALA A 67 5.97 -3.35 28.55
C ALA A 67 5.28 -1.97 28.31
N CYS A 68 4.57 -1.48 29.34
CA CYS A 68 3.41 -0.58 29.33
C CYS A 68 3.57 0.87 29.88
N ALA A 69 2.56 1.71 29.55
CA ALA A 69 1.87 2.76 30.35
C ALA A 69 2.66 3.99 30.90
N GLY A 70 2.13 5.22 30.99
CA GLY A 70 0.79 5.79 30.81
C GLY A 70 0.65 7.12 31.59
N HIS A 71 -0.55 7.73 31.50
CA HIS A 71 -1.13 8.88 32.23
C HIS A 71 -0.92 10.27 31.61
N GLY A 72 -1.94 11.12 31.40
CA GLY A 72 -3.35 11.22 31.83
C GLY A 72 -3.70 12.74 31.86
N ALA A 73 -4.91 13.28 31.92
CA ALA A 73 -6.30 12.83 31.92
C ALA A 73 -7.17 14.15 31.82
N PRO A 74 -8.49 14.17 32.06
CA PRO A 74 -9.54 14.09 31.04
C PRO A 74 -10.52 15.29 31.06
N LEU A 75 -11.33 15.42 30.00
CA LEU A 75 -12.60 16.15 30.06
C LEU A 75 -13.74 15.17 30.40
N ALA A 76 -14.76 15.64 31.11
CA ALA A 76 -15.84 14.79 31.62
C ALA A 76 -16.62 14.11 30.48
N PRO A 77 -16.94 12.81 30.60
CA PRO A 77 -17.60 12.05 29.55
C PRO A 77 -19.09 12.41 29.47
N PRO A 78 -19.72 12.36 28.27
CA PRO A 78 -21.16 12.15 28.20
C PRO A 78 -21.52 10.84 28.92
N PRO A 79 -22.77 10.69 29.42
CA PRO A 79 -23.22 9.41 29.96
C PRO A 79 -22.98 8.33 28.89
N ALA A 80 -22.53 7.12 29.27
CA ALA A 80 -22.31 5.99 28.35
C ALA A 80 -23.44 5.98 27.30
N SER A 81 -23.11 6.36 26.08
CA SER A 81 -24.04 6.78 25.03
C SER A 81 -23.77 5.94 23.79
N PRO A 82 -24.82 5.67 23.01
CA PRO A 82 -24.82 4.72 21.91
C PRO A 82 -23.68 4.91 20.89
N ASN A 83 -23.37 3.85 20.13
CA ASN A 83 -22.37 3.76 19.04
C ASN A 83 -20.92 3.45 19.46
N ASP A 84 -20.73 2.54 20.40
CA ASP A 84 -19.41 2.17 20.91
C ASP A 84 -18.82 0.93 20.20
N TYR A 85 -17.53 0.96 19.89
CA TYR A 85 -16.80 -0.14 19.26
C TYR A 85 -15.51 -0.41 20.02
N ARG A 86 -15.38 -1.58 20.66
CA ARG A 86 -14.08 -1.98 21.22
C ARG A 86 -13.27 -2.65 20.12
N VAL A 87 -12.17 -2.06 19.67
CA VAL A 87 -11.42 -2.54 18.49
C VAL A 87 -9.93 -2.27 18.62
N TYR A 88 -9.10 -2.89 17.77
CA TYR A 88 -7.73 -2.44 17.56
C TYR A 88 -7.78 -1.19 16.69
N ALA A 89 -8.07 -0.06 17.33
CA ALA A 89 -8.34 1.18 16.62
C ALA A 89 -7.12 1.63 15.81
N TRP A 90 -7.39 2.17 14.64
CA TRP A 90 -6.41 2.85 13.81
C TRP A 90 -5.56 3.84 14.64
N PRO A 91 -4.22 3.89 14.44
CA PRO A 91 -3.43 3.23 13.39
C PRO A 91 -2.86 1.86 13.78
N LEU A 92 -3.38 1.17 14.81
CA LEU A 92 -2.83 -0.13 15.21
C LEU A 92 -3.00 -1.16 14.10
N GLU A 93 -1.88 -1.71 13.60
CA GLU A 93 -1.89 -2.77 12.59
C GLU A 93 -2.53 -4.05 13.13
N SER A 94 -2.28 -4.43 14.39
CA SER A 94 -2.72 -5.73 14.92
C SER A 94 -2.50 -5.86 16.44
N PRO A 95 -2.91 -6.96 17.11
CA PRO A 95 -2.82 -7.11 18.55
C PRO A 95 -1.43 -7.06 19.16
N ASN A 96 -0.38 -7.38 18.40
CA ASN A 96 1.00 -7.28 18.86
C ASN A 96 1.53 -5.83 18.84
N HIS A 97 0.80 -4.88 18.22
CA HIS A 97 1.13 -3.45 18.19
C HIS A 97 0.51 -2.65 19.34
N GLY A 98 -0.58 -3.13 19.94
CA GLY A 98 -1.21 -2.42 21.05
C GLY A 98 -2.54 -3.00 21.51
N PRO A 99 -3.07 -2.52 22.65
CA PRO A 99 -4.35 -2.99 23.18
C PRO A 99 -5.54 -2.39 22.42
N ARG A 100 -6.68 -3.10 22.46
CA ARG A 100 -7.97 -2.56 21.98
C ARG A 100 -8.37 -1.31 22.78
N THR A 101 -9.01 -0.38 22.10
CA THR A 101 -9.61 0.83 22.68
C THR A 101 -11.09 0.91 22.33
N LEU A 102 -11.86 1.69 23.08
CA LEU A 102 -13.28 1.94 22.81
C LEU A 102 -13.38 3.20 21.97
N GLN A 103 -14.00 3.09 20.79
CA GLN A 103 -14.23 4.19 19.86
C GLN A 103 -15.72 4.50 19.80
N ASN A 104 -16.10 5.76 19.97
CA ASN A 104 -17.49 6.19 19.97
C ASN A 104 -17.81 6.95 18.68
N ALA A 105 -18.81 6.49 17.93
CA ALA A 105 -19.30 7.09 16.69
C ALA A 105 -18.17 7.59 15.74
N PRO A 106 -17.29 6.70 15.25
CA PRO A 106 -16.06 7.12 14.56
C PRO A 106 -16.31 7.84 13.23
N TRP A 107 -17.46 7.58 12.58
CA TRP A 107 -17.89 8.30 11.37
C TRP A 107 -18.00 9.82 11.53
N ASN A 108 -18.04 10.35 12.76
CA ASN A 108 -18.07 11.80 12.99
C ASN A 108 -16.83 12.52 12.45
N ASP A 109 -15.72 11.80 12.27
CA ASP A 109 -14.50 12.34 11.67
C ASP A 109 -14.58 12.41 10.12
N ALA A 110 -15.61 11.79 9.51
CA ALA A 110 -15.82 11.71 8.07
C ALA A 110 -17.30 11.80 7.65
N LEU A 111 -18.02 12.81 8.16
CA LEU A 111 -19.45 13.01 7.89
C LEU A 111 -19.81 13.17 6.40
N ASN A 112 -18.84 13.49 5.53
CA ASN A 112 -19.05 13.52 4.09
C ASN A 112 -19.07 12.11 3.47
N ALA A 113 -18.32 11.16 4.02
CA ALA A 113 -18.25 9.78 3.53
C ALA A 113 -19.39 8.92 4.12
N SER A 114 -19.66 9.09 5.41
CA SER A 114 -20.70 8.34 6.15
C SER A 114 -21.70 9.28 6.85
N PRO A 115 -22.51 10.06 6.11
CA PRO A 115 -23.38 11.11 6.66
C PRO A 115 -24.48 10.62 7.61
N PHE A 116 -24.85 9.34 7.53
CA PHE A 116 -25.88 8.71 8.36
C PHE A 116 -25.31 7.70 9.37
N GLY A 117 -23.97 7.67 9.53
CA GLY A 117 -23.27 6.67 10.31
C GLY A 117 -23.11 5.34 9.56
N TRP A 118 -22.58 4.33 10.24
CA TRP A 118 -22.20 3.06 9.59
C TRP A 118 -23.29 1.99 9.57
N HIS A 119 -24.48 2.29 10.09
CA HIS A 119 -25.59 1.33 10.27
C HIS A 119 -26.88 1.73 9.53
N ASP A 120 -26.77 2.71 8.63
CA ASP A 120 -27.82 3.18 7.73
C ASP A 120 -27.51 2.71 6.31
N THR A 121 -28.54 2.43 5.52
CA THR A 121 -28.46 2.18 4.07
C THR A 121 -29.46 3.03 3.28
N ASP A 122 -30.48 3.63 3.91
CA ASP A 122 -31.55 4.30 3.19
C ASP A 122 -31.42 5.84 3.13
N GLY A 123 -30.46 6.40 3.87
CA GLY A 123 -30.22 7.83 3.95
C GLY A 123 -31.23 8.57 4.83
N SER A 124 -31.86 7.86 5.76
CA SER A 124 -32.75 8.44 6.76
C SER A 124 -32.02 8.62 8.08
N ALA A 125 -32.55 9.50 8.94
CA ALA A 125 -31.94 9.70 10.24
C ALA A 125 -32.23 8.50 11.16
N GLY A 126 -31.17 7.77 11.52
CA GLY A 126 -31.19 6.66 12.47
C GLY A 126 -30.62 5.39 11.83
N PRO A 127 -30.24 4.39 12.64
CA PRO A 127 -29.76 3.13 12.10
C PRO A 127 -30.94 2.21 11.70
N GLU A 128 -30.84 1.55 10.55
CA GLU A 128 -31.72 0.44 10.16
C GLU A 128 -31.27 -0.88 10.78
N PHE A 129 -29.97 -1.01 10.99
CA PHE A 129 -29.34 -2.22 11.50
C PHE A 129 -28.79 -2.00 12.90
N THR A 130 -28.94 -3.01 13.75
CA THR A 130 -28.27 -3.09 15.06
C THR A 130 -27.09 -4.06 15.06
N ILE A 131 -26.86 -4.72 13.91
CA ILE A 131 -25.75 -5.63 13.66
C ILE A 131 -24.65 -4.95 12.87
N THR A 132 -23.49 -5.56 12.67
CA THR A 132 -22.38 -5.04 11.83
C THR A 132 -22.71 -4.96 10.33
N ARG A 133 -23.64 -4.07 9.97
CA ARG A 133 -24.12 -3.84 8.60
C ARG A 133 -24.57 -2.40 8.41
N GLY A 134 -24.19 -1.80 7.29
CA GLY A 134 -24.79 -0.56 6.79
C GLY A 134 -24.30 -0.24 5.39
N ASN A 135 -24.19 1.05 5.07
CA ASN A 135 -23.99 1.51 3.69
C ASN A 135 -22.72 0.99 3.05
N ASN A 136 -21.62 0.90 3.81
CA ASN A 136 -20.29 0.67 3.25
C ASN A 136 -19.91 -0.82 3.26
N VAL A 137 -20.43 -1.58 4.24
CA VAL A 137 -20.03 -2.96 4.50
C VAL A 137 -21.10 -3.72 5.28
N TRP A 138 -21.20 -5.02 5.00
CA TRP A 138 -21.85 -6.01 5.84
C TRP A 138 -20.81 -7.04 6.27
N ALA A 139 -20.42 -7.00 7.55
CA ALA A 139 -19.49 -7.96 8.13
C ALA A 139 -20.24 -9.10 8.82
N GLN A 140 -19.85 -10.34 8.50
CA GLN A 140 -20.52 -11.55 8.96
C GLN A 140 -19.52 -12.71 9.06
N GLU A 141 -19.83 -13.73 9.86
CA GLU A 141 -19.09 -14.99 9.91
C GLU A 141 -19.36 -15.85 8.68
N ASP A 142 -18.34 -16.50 8.11
CA ASP A 142 -18.56 -17.59 7.14
C ASP A 142 -17.64 -18.79 7.37
N ALA A 143 -17.55 -19.30 8.60
CA ALA A 143 -16.70 -20.43 8.95
C ALA A 143 -17.09 -21.75 8.25
N ASN A 144 -18.22 -21.77 7.54
CA ASN A 144 -18.64 -22.89 6.73
C ASN A 144 -18.25 -22.73 5.23
N GLY A 145 -17.77 -21.55 4.83
CA GLY A 145 -17.18 -21.25 3.51
C GLY A 145 -18.15 -21.47 2.36
N ASN A 146 -19.38 -20.95 2.47
CA ASN A 146 -20.42 -21.15 1.46
C ASN A 146 -20.87 -19.87 0.75
N ASN A 147 -20.27 -18.73 1.11
CA ASN A 147 -20.57 -17.38 0.62
C ASN A 147 -22.05 -16.98 0.82
N GLY A 148 -22.69 -17.55 1.84
CA GLY A 148 -24.08 -17.32 2.21
C GLY A 148 -24.22 -16.16 3.19
N THR A 149 -25.37 -16.11 3.88
CA THR A 149 -25.58 -15.18 4.99
C THR A 149 -25.19 -15.84 6.30
N GLY A 150 -24.24 -15.22 6.99
CA GLY A 150 -23.70 -15.71 8.24
C GLY A 150 -24.23 -15.01 9.48
N TYR A 151 -23.55 -15.23 10.60
CA TYR A 151 -23.81 -14.51 11.85
C TYR A 151 -23.12 -13.14 11.86
N SER A 152 -23.82 -12.10 12.30
CA SER A 152 -23.27 -10.77 12.59
C SER A 152 -23.57 -10.42 14.05
N PRO A 153 -22.60 -9.91 14.84
CA PRO A 153 -22.85 -9.47 16.20
C PRO A 153 -23.87 -8.32 16.24
N ASP A 154 -24.72 -8.31 17.27
CA ASP A 154 -25.78 -7.32 17.50
C ASP A 154 -25.43 -6.43 18.70
N GLY A 155 -25.21 -5.14 18.46
CA GLY A 155 -24.95 -4.12 19.48
C GLY A 155 -26.24 -3.61 20.15
N GLY A 156 -27.40 -4.11 19.75
CA GLY A 156 -28.71 -3.68 20.24
C GLY A 156 -29.07 -2.27 19.84
N VAL A 157 -30.12 -1.72 20.47
CA VAL A 157 -30.65 -0.38 20.17
C VAL A 157 -29.64 0.75 20.40
N ASP A 158 -28.65 0.49 21.26
CA ASP A 158 -27.61 1.45 21.59
C ASP A 158 -26.36 1.28 20.71
N LEU A 159 -26.31 0.31 19.79
CA LEU A 159 -25.14 0.05 18.95
C LEU A 159 -23.84 -0.07 19.80
N ASP A 160 -23.91 -0.84 20.88
CA ASP A 160 -22.79 -1.07 21.80
C ASP A 160 -22.09 -2.38 21.44
N PHE A 161 -21.01 -2.27 20.65
CA PHE A 161 -20.14 -3.36 20.23
C PHE A 161 -18.90 -3.49 21.15
N ASP A 162 -19.10 -3.37 22.47
CA ASP A 162 -18.08 -3.64 23.49
C ASP A 162 -18.01 -5.14 23.85
N PHE A 163 -17.49 -5.95 22.92
CA PHE A 163 -17.34 -7.40 23.13
C PHE A 163 -15.96 -7.78 23.72
N PRO A 164 -15.91 -8.70 24.70
CA PRO A 164 -14.66 -9.19 25.26
C PRO A 164 -13.88 -10.03 24.24
N ILE A 165 -12.56 -10.15 24.44
CA ILE A 165 -11.71 -11.04 23.65
C ILE A 165 -10.70 -11.74 24.57
N ASP A 166 -10.49 -13.03 24.32
CA ASP A 166 -9.43 -13.82 24.95
C ASP A 166 -8.69 -14.62 23.86
N LEU A 167 -7.56 -14.07 23.41
CA LEU A 167 -6.72 -14.65 22.36
C LEU A 167 -6.07 -15.98 22.78
N THR A 168 -6.19 -16.40 24.05
CA THR A 168 -5.74 -17.73 24.49
C THR A 168 -6.76 -18.83 24.18
N GLN A 169 -7.97 -18.46 23.78
CA GLN A 169 -9.05 -19.37 23.38
C GLN A 169 -9.13 -19.49 21.85
N ALA A 170 -9.92 -20.45 21.36
CA ALA A 170 -10.11 -20.64 19.92
C ALA A 170 -10.84 -19.44 19.29
N PRO A 171 -10.56 -19.07 18.02
CA PRO A 171 -11.21 -17.96 17.32
C PRO A 171 -12.74 -17.95 17.36
N SER A 172 -13.34 -19.13 17.30
CA SER A 172 -14.80 -19.29 17.40
C SER A 172 -15.41 -18.81 18.73
N THR A 173 -14.59 -18.53 19.75
CA THR A 173 -15.04 -18.04 21.07
C THR A 173 -15.11 -16.51 21.16
N TYR A 174 -14.58 -15.79 20.17
CA TYR A 174 -14.54 -14.32 20.16
C TYR A 174 -14.97 -13.72 18.81
N GLN A 175 -15.85 -14.42 18.09
CA GLN A 175 -16.41 -13.99 16.80
C GLN A 175 -17.00 -12.57 16.86
N ASP A 176 -17.73 -12.24 17.93
CA ASP A 176 -18.31 -10.90 18.08
C ASP A 176 -17.25 -9.79 18.03
N ALA A 177 -16.10 -9.99 18.70
CA ALA A 177 -15.01 -9.03 18.73
C ALA A 177 -14.25 -8.97 17.40
N ALA A 178 -14.06 -10.12 16.73
CA ALA A 178 -13.39 -10.20 15.43
C ALA A 178 -14.21 -9.53 14.33
N ILE A 179 -15.49 -9.88 14.20
CA ILE A 179 -16.41 -9.31 13.19
C ILE A 179 -16.60 -7.80 13.43
N THR A 180 -16.67 -7.36 14.69
CA THR A 180 -16.71 -5.92 15.02
C THR A 180 -15.44 -5.20 14.56
N ASN A 181 -14.26 -5.82 14.71
CA ASN A 181 -12.99 -5.24 14.25
C ASN A 181 -12.95 -5.15 12.71
N LEU A 182 -13.37 -6.20 12.00
CA LEU A 182 -13.48 -6.23 10.55
C LEU A 182 -14.45 -5.15 10.02
N PHE A 183 -15.62 -5.02 10.65
CA PHE A 183 -16.60 -3.99 10.33
C PHE A 183 -16.05 -2.57 10.54
N TYR A 184 -15.42 -2.32 11.68
CA TYR A 184 -14.81 -1.04 11.98
C TYR A 184 -13.76 -0.67 10.93
N TRP A 185 -12.84 -1.58 10.59
CA TRP A 185 -11.77 -1.28 9.65
C TRP A 185 -12.24 -1.09 8.22
N ASN A 186 -13.19 -1.89 7.72
CA ASN A 186 -13.80 -1.65 6.41
C ASN A 186 -14.42 -0.24 6.31
N ASN A 187 -15.13 0.20 7.35
CA ASN A 187 -15.70 1.54 7.38
C ASN A 187 -14.65 2.65 7.51
N ILE A 188 -13.61 2.47 8.34
CA ILE A 188 -12.50 3.45 8.45
C ILE A 188 -11.78 3.60 7.11
N ILE A 189 -11.46 2.48 6.45
CA ILE A 189 -10.80 2.48 5.14
C ILE A 189 -11.69 3.20 4.12
N HIS A 190 -12.99 2.85 4.04
CA HIS A 190 -13.96 3.58 3.22
C HIS A 190 -13.91 5.09 3.47
N ASP A 191 -14.08 5.50 4.73
CA ASP A 191 -14.21 6.90 5.11
C ASP A 191 -12.94 7.72 4.84
N VAL A 192 -11.76 7.12 5.04
CA VAL A 192 -10.46 7.73 4.73
C VAL A 192 -10.29 7.90 3.23
N TRP A 193 -10.43 6.83 2.45
CA TRP A 193 -10.18 6.88 1.00
C TRP A 193 -11.22 7.69 0.22
N TYR A 194 -12.42 7.86 0.78
CA TYR A 194 -13.38 8.84 0.29
C TYR A 194 -12.79 10.26 0.22
N GLN A 195 -11.99 10.66 1.22
CA GLN A 195 -11.35 11.99 1.26
C GLN A 195 -10.33 12.18 0.14
N TYR A 196 -9.71 11.09 -0.31
CA TYR A 196 -8.73 11.09 -1.40
C TYR A 196 -9.38 10.88 -2.78
N GLY A 197 -10.71 10.79 -2.83
CA GLY A 197 -11.49 10.72 -4.06
C GLY A 197 -11.77 9.31 -4.55
N PHE A 198 -11.75 8.29 -3.69
CA PHE A 198 -12.49 7.06 -3.96
C PHE A 198 -13.94 7.25 -3.50
N ASP A 199 -14.66 8.07 -4.26
CA ASP A 199 -16.05 8.49 -4.04
C ASP A 199 -17.03 7.74 -4.96
N GLU A 200 -18.32 8.07 -4.89
CA GLU A 200 -19.37 7.35 -5.62
C GLU A 200 -19.17 7.38 -7.14
N PRO A 201 -18.87 8.53 -7.80
CA PRO A 201 -18.55 8.53 -9.22
C PRO A 201 -17.30 7.73 -9.60
N SER A 202 -16.39 7.53 -8.65
CA SER A 202 -15.17 6.73 -8.85
C SER A 202 -15.39 5.23 -8.59
N GLY A 203 -16.62 4.83 -8.25
CA GLY A 203 -17.03 3.45 -8.00
C GLY A 203 -16.55 2.93 -6.66
N ASN A 204 -16.75 3.72 -5.60
CA ASN A 204 -16.61 3.24 -4.22
C ASN A 204 -17.66 2.17 -3.87
N PHE A 205 -17.57 1.61 -2.67
CA PHE A 205 -18.42 0.50 -2.24
C PHE A 205 -19.51 1.02 -1.32
N GLN A 206 -20.71 1.25 -1.88
CA GLN A 206 -21.84 1.76 -1.11
C GLN A 206 -23.18 1.16 -1.58
N GLU A 207 -24.01 0.73 -0.62
CA GLU A 207 -25.38 0.30 -0.91
C GLU A 207 -26.21 1.46 -1.51
N ASN A 208 -26.00 2.68 -1.00
CA ASN A 208 -26.70 3.87 -1.41
C ASN A 208 -25.74 5.05 -1.59
N ASN A 209 -25.68 5.55 -2.82
CA ASN A 209 -24.81 6.66 -3.21
C ASN A 209 -25.43 8.03 -2.96
N TYR A 210 -26.60 8.09 -2.34
CA TYR A 210 -27.30 9.33 -1.97
C TYR A 210 -27.54 10.32 -3.13
N GLY A 211 -27.51 9.82 -4.37
CA GLY A 211 -27.63 10.63 -5.60
C GLY A 211 -26.34 11.33 -6.04
N ASN A 212 -25.18 11.00 -5.48
CA ASN A 212 -23.89 11.61 -5.78
C ASN A 212 -23.23 11.12 -7.08
N GLY A 213 -23.73 10.03 -7.67
CA GLY A 213 -23.20 9.44 -8.91
C GLY A 213 -22.86 7.96 -8.72
N GLY A 214 -22.12 7.38 -9.66
CA GLY A 214 -21.78 5.94 -9.64
C GLY A 214 -22.99 5.02 -9.76
N VAL A 215 -22.76 3.73 -9.52
CA VAL A 215 -23.81 2.72 -9.39
C VAL A 215 -23.69 2.06 -8.02
N GLY A 216 -24.56 2.44 -7.08
CA GLY A 216 -24.59 1.82 -5.75
C GLY A 216 -25.23 0.43 -5.75
N GLY A 217 -25.45 -0.09 -4.55
CA GLY A 217 -25.85 -1.48 -4.32
C GLY A 217 -24.65 -2.41 -4.36
N ASP A 218 -23.52 -1.93 -3.86
CA ASP A 218 -22.23 -2.63 -3.92
C ASP A 218 -21.37 -2.44 -2.66
N HIS A 219 -22.01 -2.54 -1.50
CA HIS A 219 -21.31 -2.55 -0.23
C HIS A 219 -20.38 -3.77 -0.13
N VAL A 220 -19.33 -3.69 0.68
CA VAL A 220 -18.43 -4.83 0.86
C VAL A 220 -19.13 -5.93 1.66
N LEU A 221 -19.15 -7.16 1.14
CA LEU A 221 -19.46 -8.36 1.89
C LEU A 221 -18.17 -8.84 2.57
N ALA A 222 -18.05 -8.65 3.88
CA ALA A 222 -16.83 -8.96 4.63
C ALA A 222 -17.02 -10.22 5.48
N ASP A 223 -16.49 -11.34 5.01
CA ASP A 223 -16.62 -12.64 5.64
C ASP A 223 -15.45 -12.89 6.61
N ALA A 224 -15.78 -12.91 7.90
CA ALA A 224 -14.87 -13.21 9.01
C ALA A 224 -14.74 -14.71 9.25
N GLN A 225 -13.54 -15.12 9.65
CA GLN A 225 -13.16 -16.51 9.94
C GLN A 225 -13.61 -17.48 8.84
N ASP A 226 -13.53 -17.06 7.58
CA ASP A 226 -14.08 -17.78 6.45
C ASP A 226 -13.44 -19.18 6.33
N GLY A 227 -14.29 -20.20 6.21
CA GLY A 227 -13.91 -21.61 6.25
C GLY A 227 -13.41 -22.19 4.92
N SER A 228 -13.43 -21.40 3.85
CA SER A 228 -12.97 -21.82 2.52
C SER A 228 -11.44 -21.87 2.40
N GLY A 229 -10.72 -21.18 3.30
CA GLY A 229 -9.26 -21.06 3.28
C GLY A 229 -8.62 -20.99 4.68
N THR A 230 -7.28 -21.01 4.69
CA THR A 230 -6.45 -20.68 5.87
C THR A 230 -5.14 -20.06 5.41
N ASN A 231 -4.44 -19.34 6.29
CA ASN A 231 -3.13 -18.72 6.03
C ASN A 231 -3.11 -17.79 4.81
N ASN A 232 -4.21 -17.06 4.60
CA ASN A 232 -4.44 -16.27 3.40
C ASN A 232 -5.59 -15.27 3.70
N ALA A 233 -5.90 -14.41 2.75
CA ALA A 233 -7.13 -13.65 2.62
C ALA A 233 -7.34 -13.33 1.13
N ASN A 234 -8.55 -12.93 0.75
CA ASN A 234 -8.79 -12.51 -0.63
C ASN A 234 -9.85 -11.40 -0.72
N PHE A 235 -9.86 -10.75 -1.87
CA PHE A 235 -10.88 -9.77 -2.23
C PHE A 235 -11.33 -9.96 -3.68
N ALA A 236 -12.63 -10.16 -3.86
CA ALA A 236 -13.28 -10.25 -5.16
C ALA A 236 -13.86 -8.90 -5.56
N THR A 237 -13.46 -8.37 -6.71
CA THR A 237 -13.88 -7.03 -7.17
C THR A 237 -14.66 -7.08 -8.48
N PRO A 238 -15.99 -7.25 -8.43
CA PRO A 238 -16.81 -7.05 -9.62
C PRO A 238 -16.88 -5.54 -9.98
N PRO A 239 -17.32 -5.21 -11.21
CA PRO A 239 -17.59 -3.83 -11.60
C PRO A 239 -18.59 -3.10 -10.67
N ASP A 240 -18.57 -1.77 -10.75
CA ASP A 240 -19.45 -0.86 -10.02
C ASP A 240 -20.93 -1.27 -10.07
N GLY A 241 -21.59 -1.27 -8.90
CA GLY A 241 -22.98 -1.72 -8.74
C GLY A 241 -23.15 -3.24 -8.53
N SER A 242 -22.08 -3.93 -8.15
CA SER A 242 -22.14 -5.32 -7.67
C SER A 242 -21.27 -5.47 -6.43
N ASP A 243 -21.80 -6.11 -5.39
CA ASP A 243 -21.12 -6.28 -4.10
C ASP A 243 -19.75 -6.96 -4.26
N PRO A 244 -18.63 -6.31 -3.91
CA PRO A 244 -17.37 -7.01 -3.73
C PRO A 244 -17.40 -7.87 -2.47
N ARG A 245 -16.48 -8.83 -2.38
CA ARG A 245 -16.39 -9.74 -1.23
C ARG A 245 -14.97 -9.84 -0.71
N MET A 246 -14.79 -9.56 0.57
CA MET A 246 -13.55 -9.77 1.31
C MET A 246 -13.69 -11.05 2.13
N GLN A 247 -12.76 -11.98 2.00
CA GLN A 247 -12.75 -13.21 2.79
C GLN A 247 -11.50 -13.26 3.66
N MET A 248 -11.68 -13.20 4.97
CA MET A 248 -10.61 -13.20 5.96
C MET A 248 -10.50 -14.59 6.58
N PHE A 249 -9.30 -15.18 6.56
CA PHE A 249 -9.12 -16.55 7.05
C PHE A 249 -8.38 -16.63 8.39
N LEU A 250 -8.52 -17.79 9.02
CA LEU A 250 -7.70 -18.17 10.16
C LEU A 250 -6.29 -18.61 9.72
N TRP A 251 -5.33 -18.39 10.61
CA TRP A 251 -3.91 -18.67 10.41
C TRP A 251 -3.42 -19.75 11.39
N ASN A 252 -2.98 -20.89 10.86
CA ASN A 252 -2.51 -22.03 11.65
C ASN A 252 -1.02 -21.94 12.04
N THR A 253 -0.53 -20.71 12.14
CA THR A 253 0.83 -20.28 12.47
C THR A 253 1.13 -20.47 13.96
N ALA A 254 0.10 -20.46 14.81
CA ALA A 254 0.16 -20.71 16.24
C ALA A 254 -1.00 -21.61 16.72
N SER A 255 -1.01 -21.94 18.02
CA SER A 255 -2.10 -22.69 18.68
C SER A 255 -2.55 -21.96 19.96
N PRO A 256 -3.82 -21.51 20.05
CA PRO A 256 -4.88 -21.57 19.02
C PRO A 256 -4.48 -20.80 17.74
N ALA A 257 -5.19 -21.09 16.64
CA ALA A 257 -4.98 -20.39 15.37
C ALA A 257 -5.15 -18.87 15.55
N ILE A 258 -4.35 -18.09 14.82
CA ILE A 258 -4.44 -16.63 14.81
C ILE A 258 -5.59 -16.23 13.89
N ASP A 259 -6.33 -15.20 14.30
CA ASP A 259 -7.46 -14.69 13.55
C ASP A 259 -7.04 -13.54 12.63
N GLY A 260 -7.18 -13.73 11.31
CA GLY A 260 -6.83 -12.73 10.30
C GLY A 260 -7.70 -11.47 10.39
N ASP A 261 -8.92 -11.58 10.94
CA ASP A 261 -9.84 -10.46 11.17
C ASP A 261 -9.32 -9.41 12.16
N LEU A 262 -8.20 -9.70 12.83
CA LEU A 262 -7.54 -8.80 13.76
C LEU A 262 -6.24 -8.21 13.20
N ASP A 263 -5.81 -8.62 12.00
CA ASP A 263 -4.67 -8.03 11.29
C ASP A 263 -5.19 -6.95 10.33
N ASN A 264 -5.22 -5.72 10.82
CA ASN A 264 -5.74 -4.57 10.10
C ASN A 264 -4.87 -4.20 8.90
N GLY A 265 -3.59 -4.60 8.91
CA GLY A 265 -2.72 -4.52 7.75
C GLY A 265 -3.21 -5.40 6.60
N ILE A 266 -3.69 -6.62 6.90
CA ILE A 266 -4.31 -7.51 5.91
C ILE A 266 -5.65 -6.96 5.45
N ILE A 267 -6.51 -6.47 6.36
CA ILE A 267 -7.81 -5.88 5.98
C ILE A 267 -7.62 -4.70 5.01
N ALA A 268 -6.67 -3.80 5.29
CA ALA A 268 -6.33 -2.68 4.43
C ALA A 268 -5.77 -3.13 3.06
N HIS A 269 -4.93 -4.17 3.06
CA HIS A 269 -4.42 -4.79 1.83
C HIS A 269 -5.55 -5.34 0.96
N GLU A 270 -6.46 -6.14 1.54
CA GLU A 270 -7.56 -6.74 0.77
C GLU A 270 -8.50 -5.68 0.21
N TYR A 271 -8.87 -4.67 1.00
CA TYR A 271 -9.74 -3.58 0.53
C TYR A 271 -9.11 -2.82 -0.65
N ALA A 272 -7.79 -2.67 -0.65
CA ALA A 272 -7.06 -1.98 -1.70
C ALA A 272 -7.06 -2.72 -3.05
N HIS A 273 -7.24 -4.06 -3.06
CA HIS A 273 -7.54 -4.77 -4.30
C HIS A 273 -8.85 -4.26 -4.92
N GLY A 274 -9.86 -4.04 -4.09
CA GLY A 274 -11.11 -3.40 -4.49
C GLY A 274 -10.87 -2.03 -5.13
N VAL A 275 -10.17 -1.16 -4.41
CA VAL A 275 -9.93 0.23 -4.85
C VAL A 275 -9.14 0.26 -6.17
N SER A 276 -8.04 -0.49 -6.26
CA SER A 276 -7.18 -0.48 -7.45
C SER A 276 -7.88 -1.07 -8.67
N ASN A 277 -8.67 -2.14 -8.53
CA ASN A 277 -9.44 -2.71 -9.64
C ASN A 277 -10.60 -1.80 -10.09
N ARG A 278 -11.24 -1.05 -9.18
CA ARG A 278 -12.28 -0.08 -9.56
C ARG A 278 -11.69 1.17 -10.24
N LEU A 279 -10.53 1.63 -9.81
CA LEU A 279 -9.94 2.86 -10.32
C LEU A 279 -9.17 2.67 -11.64
N VAL A 280 -8.34 1.62 -11.77
CA VAL A 280 -7.52 1.40 -12.97
C VAL A 280 -8.39 0.96 -14.14
N GLY A 281 -8.42 1.76 -15.21
CA GLY A 281 -9.30 1.51 -16.36
C GLY A 281 -10.77 1.90 -16.14
N GLY A 282 -11.10 2.39 -14.94
CA GLY A 282 -12.40 2.94 -14.56
C GLY A 282 -13.40 1.92 -13.98
N PRO A 283 -14.42 2.42 -13.24
CA PRO A 283 -15.24 1.62 -12.33
C PRO A 283 -16.09 0.53 -13.01
N SER A 284 -16.35 0.66 -14.31
CA SER A 284 -17.07 -0.35 -15.10
C SER A 284 -16.20 -1.50 -15.60
N ASN A 285 -14.87 -1.48 -15.38
CA ASN A 285 -13.94 -2.47 -15.93
C ASN A 285 -12.88 -2.89 -14.91
N THR A 286 -13.12 -3.98 -14.19
CA THR A 286 -12.22 -4.54 -13.18
C THR A 286 -11.24 -5.58 -13.73
N SER A 287 -11.11 -5.70 -15.05
CA SER A 287 -10.21 -6.64 -15.74
C SER A 287 -8.85 -6.02 -16.10
N CYS A 288 -8.46 -4.91 -15.47
CA CYS A 288 -7.32 -4.11 -15.91
C CYS A 288 -5.98 -4.41 -15.21
N LEU A 289 -5.98 -5.34 -14.25
CA LEU A 289 -4.79 -5.74 -13.49
C LEU A 289 -4.53 -7.24 -13.59
N SER A 290 -4.71 -7.82 -14.79
CA SER A 290 -4.46 -9.24 -15.06
C SER A 290 -3.14 -9.52 -15.81
N ASN A 291 -2.42 -8.46 -16.21
CA ASN A 291 -1.17 -8.57 -16.95
C ASN A 291 0.04 -8.94 -16.07
N ALA A 292 1.17 -9.24 -16.71
CA ALA A 292 2.30 -9.86 -16.03
C ALA A 292 3.07 -8.92 -15.08
N GLU A 293 3.05 -7.61 -15.38
CA GLU A 293 3.66 -6.53 -14.60
C GLU A 293 2.68 -5.78 -13.69
N GLN A 294 1.46 -6.28 -13.53
CA GLN A 294 0.42 -5.57 -12.79
C GLN A 294 0.87 -5.23 -11.35
N MET A 295 0.49 -4.03 -10.90
CA MET A 295 0.96 -3.41 -9.65
C MET A 295 -0.02 -3.53 -8.47
N GLY A 296 -1.15 -4.21 -8.66
CA GLY A 296 -2.25 -4.43 -7.69
C GLY A 296 -1.77 -4.79 -6.29
N GLU A 297 -0.96 -5.84 -6.17
CA GLU A 297 -0.37 -6.28 -4.89
C GLU A 297 0.47 -5.20 -4.21
N GLY A 298 1.11 -4.34 -5.00
CA GLY A 298 1.95 -3.25 -4.48
C GLY A 298 1.13 -2.06 -3.98
N TRP A 299 0.05 -1.71 -4.67
CA TRP A 299 -0.90 -0.73 -4.12
C TRP A 299 -1.58 -1.26 -2.86
N SER A 300 -1.84 -2.56 -2.79
CA SER A 300 -2.42 -3.17 -1.59
C SER A 300 -1.48 -3.14 -0.38
N ASP A 301 -0.20 -3.48 -0.56
CA ASP A 301 0.79 -3.32 0.51
C ASP A 301 0.98 -1.83 0.88
N PHE A 302 0.89 -0.91 -0.09
CA PHE A 302 0.97 0.52 0.19
C PHE A 302 -0.16 0.98 1.12
N PHE A 303 -1.39 0.52 0.90
CA PHE A 303 -2.53 0.82 1.78
C PHE A 303 -2.28 0.28 3.19
N SER A 304 -1.82 -0.97 3.29
CA SER A 304 -1.44 -1.60 4.56
C SER A 304 -0.46 -0.74 5.36
N LEU A 305 0.61 -0.28 4.70
CA LEU A 305 1.65 0.53 5.32
C LEU A 305 1.16 1.91 5.73
N VAL A 306 0.57 2.69 4.80
CA VAL A 306 0.20 4.09 5.09
C VAL A 306 -0.93 4.21 6.10
N MET A 307 -1.88 3.27 6.09
CA MET A 307 -2.98 3.23 7.07
C MET A 307 -2.48 2.85 8.47
N THR A 308 -1.30 2.26 8.61
CA THR A 308 -0.73 1.82 9.90
C THR A 308 0.55 2.58 10.26
N MET A 309 0.84 3.70 9.58
CA MET A 309 1.90 4.62 9.98
C MET A 309 1.54 5.32 11.30
N ALA A 310 2.52 5.48 12.17
CA ALA A 310 2.38 6.12 13.46
C ALA A 310 3.40 7.26 13.66
N PRO A 311 3.09 8.27 14.50
CA PRO A 311 4.05 9.29 14.87
C PRO A 311 5.32 8.67 15.48
N GLY A 312 6.48 8.99 14.87
CA GLY A 312 7.78 8.51 15.31
C GLY A 312 8.37 7.39 14.45
N ASP A 313 7.58 6.81 13.55
CA ASP A 313 8.10 5.94 12.48
C ASP A 313 9.14 6.70 11.64
N GLN A 314 10.07 5.96 11.04
CA GLN A 314 11.11 6.45 10.14
C GLN A 314 11.15 5.64 8.86
N GLY A 315 11.55 6.25 7.74
CA GLY A 315 11.67 5.53 6.46
C GLY A 315 12.63 4.35 6.49
N THR A 316 13.66 4.42 7.34
CA THR A 316 14.63 3.35 7.54
C THR A 316 14.14 2.21 8.43
N ASP A 317 12.98 2.34 9.07
CA ASP A 317 12.43 1.25 9.87
C ASP A 317 12.12 0.04 8.97
N ALA A 318 12.21 -1.16 9.53
CA ALA A 318 11.89 -2.40 8.82
C ALA A 318 10.42 -2.76 9.05
N ARG A 319 9.57 -2.55 8.03
CA ARG A 319 8.13 -2.84 8.09
C ARG A 319 7.78 -4.11 7.30
N GLY A 320 7.59 -5.23 8.01
CA GLY A 320 7.06 -6.45 7.42
C GLY A 320 5.54 -6.36 7.23
N ILE A 321 4.99 -7.20 6.34
CA ILE A 321 3.53 -7.36 6.16
C ILE A 321 3.07 -8.63 6.87
N GLY A 322 1.93 -8.58 7.57
CA GLY A 322 1.29 -9.74 8.20
C GLY A 322 2.06 -10.35 9.37
N THR A 323 2.85 -9.54 10.09
CA THR A 323 3.71 -10.02 11.20
C THR A 323 2.89 -10.68 12.31
N PHE A 324 1.70 -10.14 12.62
CA PHE A 324 0.81 -10.72 13.62
C PHE A 324 0.24 -12.06 13.16
N ALA A 325 -0.29 -12.13 11.94
CA ALA A 325 -0.79 -13.36 11.36
C ALA A 325 0.25 -14.49 11.40
N LEU A 326 1.54 -14.17 11.21
CA LEU A 326 2.66 -15.10 11.27
C LEU A 326 3.21 -15.41 12.68
N ALA A 327 2.62 -14.85 13.74
CA ALA A 327 3.12 -14.93 15.12
C ALA A 327 4.54 -14.34 15.31
N GLU A 328 4.90 -13.36 14.49
CA GLU A 328 6.18 -12.67 14.55
C GLU A 328 6.14 -11.44 15.48
N PRO A 329 7.30 -10.97 15.98
CA PRO A 329 7.38 -9.62 16.55
C PRO A 329 7.03 -8.57 15.49
N VAL A 330 6.67 -7.34 15.93
CA VAL A 330 6.32 -6.22 15.04
C VAL A 330 7.43 -5.81 14.06
N THR A 331 8.69 -6.18 14.35
CA THR A 331 9.85 -5.98 13.47
C THR A 331 10.19 -7.23 12.64
N GLY A 332 9.28 -8.19 12.57
CA GLY A 332 9.44 -9.44 11.83
C GLY A 332 9.59 -9.21 10.32
N PRO A 333 10.19 -10.15 9.59
CA PRO A 333 10.32 -10.05 8.14
C PRO A 333 8.97 -9.97 7.42
N GLY A 334 7.91 -10.57 7.99
CA GLY A 334 6.63 -10.69 7.32
C GLY A 334 6.72 -11.62 6.09
N ILE A 335 5.71 -11.49 5.22
CA ILE A 335 5.49 -12.39 4.07
C ILE A 335 6.21 -11.98 2.77
N ARG A 336 6.81 -10.78 2.71
CA ARG A 336 7.41 -10.24 1.48
C ARG A 336 8.91 -10.57 1.41
N PRO A 337 9.55 -10.50 0.23
CA PRO A 337 10.97 -10.85 0.07
C PRO A 337 11.94 -10.11 1.02
N ALA A 338 11.58 -8.90 1.42
CA ALA A 338 12.21 -8.15 2.50
C ALA A 338 11.18 -7.20 3.15
N PRO A 339 11.42 -6.68 4.37
CA PRO A 339 10.63 -5.60 4.93
C PRO A 339 10.67 -4.36 4.04
N TYR A 340 9.60 -3.57 4.03
CA TYR A 340 9.62 -2.24 3.44
C TYR A 340 10.49 -1.31 4.26
N SER A 341 11.44 -0.67 3.60
CA SER A 341 12.41 0.25 4.21
C SER A 341 13.12 1.06 3.13
N THR A 342 13.44 2.32 3.42
CA THR A 342 14.31 3.16 2.59
C THR A 342 15.80 2.84 2.79
N ASP A 343 16.14 2.00 3.78
CA ASP A 343 17.50 1.50 3.96
C ASP A 343 17.76 0.34 2.99
N PHE A 344 18.68 0.55 2.04
CA PHE A 344 19.12 -0.48 1.09
C PHE A 344 19.82 -1.66 1.78
N GLY A 345 20.28 -1.51 3.03
CA GLY A 345 20.75 -2.64 3.85
C GLY A 345 19.63 -3.59 4.29
N VAL A 346 18.39 -3.10 4.35
CA VAL A 346 17.19 -3.88 4.69
C VAL A 346 16.47 -4.34 3.43
N ASN A 347 16.24 -3.44 2.47
CA ASN A 347 15.58 -3.73 1.21
C ASN A 347 16.33 -3.09 0.05
N ASN A 348 17.05 -3.91 -0.72
CA ASN A 348 17.83 -3.49 -1.88
C ASN A 348 17.15 -3.76 -3.24
N PHE A 349 15.85 -4.04 -3.24
CA PHE A 349 15.15 -4.38 -4.48
C PHE A 349 14.95 -3.14 -5.36
N THR A 350 15.03 -3.38 -6.66
CA THR A 350 14.99 -2.40 -7.76
C THR A 350 14.12 -2.93 -8.89
N TYR A 351 13.84 -2.09 -9.88
CA TYR A 351 12.99 -2.45 -11.01
C TYR A 351 13.49 -3.68 -11.75
N ALA A 352 14.81 -3.88 -11.94
CA ALA A 352 15.32 -5.07 -12.61
C ALA A 352 14.97 -6.39 -11.90
N ASN A 353 14.59 -6.39 -10.62
CA ASN A 353 14.16 -7.60 -9.93
C ASN A 353 12.84 -8.17 -10.50
N THR A 354 12.02 -7.38 -11.21
CA THR A 354 10.79 -7.87 -11.86
C THR A 354 11.09 -8.87 -12.97
N ASN A 355 12.28 -8.78 -13.60
CA ASN A 355 12.74 -9.62 -14.72
C ASN A 355 13.01 -11.10 -14.38
N GLY A 356 12.74 -11.54 -13.15
CA GLY A 356 12.93 -12.94 -12.73
C GLY A 356 13.51 -13.14 -11.33
N GLY A 357 13.64 -12.07 -10.53
CA GLY A 357 14.14 -12.13 -9.15
C GLY A 357 13.05 -12.31 -8.08
N VAL A 358 11.77 -12.24 -8.46
CA VAL A 358 10.63 -12.21 -7.53
C VAL A 358 9.43 -13.03 -8.05
N SER A 359 8.51 -13.42 -7.16
CA SER A 359 7.27 -14.12 -7.52
C SER A 359 6.28 -13.20 -8.24
N GLN A 360 5.28 -13.79 -8.91
CA GLN A 360 4.15 -13.07 -9.49
C GLN A 360 2.85 -13.62 -8.89
N PRO A 361 1.87 -12.76 -8.56
CA PRO A 361 1.95 -11.30 -8.63
C PRO A 361 2.67 -10.65 -7.43
N HIS A 362 2.73 -11.32 -6.28
CA HIS A 362 3.14 -10.73 -4.99
C HIS A 362 4.52 -10.08 -4.99
N GLY A 363 5.50 -10.76 -5.57
CA GLY A 363 6.85 -10.24 -5.67
C GLY A 363 6.98 -9.03 -6.60
N ILE A 364 6.15 -8.93 -7.64
CA ILE A 364 6.06 -7.76 -8.52
C ILE A 364 5.46 -6.59 -7.77
N GLY A 365 4.32 -6.80 -7.11
CA GLY A 365 3.73 -5.80 -6.22
C GLY A 365 4.69 -5.30 -5.16
N PHE A 366 5.48 -6.20 -4.56
CA PHE A 366 6.49 -5.83 -3.57
C PHE A 366 7.53 -4.83 -4.11
N VAL A 367 8.00 -5.02 -5.35
CA VAL A 367 8.92 -4.06 -5.97
C VAL A 367 8.22 -2.71 -6.20
N TRP A 368 6.96 -2.70 -6.62
CA TRP A 368 6.17 -1.48 -6.80
C TRP A 368 5.96 -0.72 -5.49
N CYS A 369 5.48 -1.40 -4.44
CA CYS A 369 5.28 -0.78 -3.13
C CYS A 369 6.59 -0.27 -2.53
N THR A 370 7.72 -0.95 -2.79
CA THR A 370 9.04 -0.46 -2.37
C THR A 370 9.34 0.93 -2.98
N MET A 371 8.91 1.21 -4.21
CA MET A 371 9.04 2.55 -4.83
C MET A 371 8.07 3.56 -4.24
N LEU A 372 6.81 3.18 -3.99
CA LEU A 372 5.83 4.05 -3.34
C LEU A 372 6.23 4.41 -1.91
N TRP A 373 6.87 3.48 -1.19
CA TRP A 373 7.39 3.69 0.15
C TRP A 373 8.51 4.74 0.15
N GLU A 374 9.45 4.66 -0.81
CA GLU A 374 10.46 5.71 -1.01
C GLU A 374 9.81 7.07 -1.27
N MET A 375 8.85 7.13 -2.19
CA MET A 375 8.14 8.37 -2.54
C MET A 375 7.44 8.98 -1.33
N THR A 376 6.80 8.15 -0.52
CA THR A 376 6.08 8.57 0.69
C THR A 376 7.04 9.21 1.68
N TRP A 377 8.21 8.61 1.92
CA TRP A 377 9.21 9.17 2.83
C TRP A 377 9.92 10.40 2.29
N GLU A 378 10.14 10.52 0.97
CA GLU A 378 10.62 11.75 0.35
C GLU A 378 9.63 12.91 0.58
N LEU A 379 8.34 12.65 0.38
CA LEU A 379 7.29 13.63 0.62
C LEU A 379 7.20 14.00 2.12
N ILE A 380 7.26 13.03 3.03
CA ILE A 380 7.26 13.27 4.48
C ILE A 380 8.49 14.08 4.91
N ALA A 381 9.66 13.84 4.31
CA ALA A 381 10.88 14.57 4.65
C ALA A 381 10.75 16.08 4.35
N VAL A 382 9.99 16.44 3.31
CA VAL A 382 9.77 17.84 2.91
C VAL A 382 8.55 18.46 3.58
N HIS A 383 7.43 17.75 3.62
CA HIS A 383 6.13 18.28 4.06
C HIS A 383 5.75 17.90 5.49
N GLY A 384 6.55 17.05 6.15
CA GLY A 384 6.26 16.50 7.47
C GLY A 384 5.28 15.32 7.42
N PHE A 385 5.20 14.58 8.52
CA PHE A 385 4.14 13.58 8.73
C PHE A 385 2.96 14.23 9.45
N ASP A 386 1.75 13.98 8.97
CA ASP A 386 0.52 14.42 9.61
C ASP A 386 -0.32 13.20 9.99
N PRO A 387 -0.57 12.95 11.28
CA PRO A 387 -1.35 11.79 11.69
C PRO A 387 -2.82 11.88 11.24
N ASP A 388 -3.37 13.06 10.92
CA ASP A 388 -4.75 13.17 10.47
C ASP A 388 -4.90 12.68 9.02
N LEU A 389 -5.45 11.48 8.82
CA LEU A 389 -5.67 10.94 7.47
C LEU A 389 -6.95 11.46 6.81
N TYR A 390 -7.84 12.14 7.53
CA TYR A 390 -9.09 12.65 6.95
C TYR A 390 -8.91 14.04 6.34
N GLN A 391 -8.16 14.91 7.01
CA GLN A 391 -7.99 16.32 6.62
C GLN A 391 -6.54 16.79 6.68
N GLY A 392 -5.60 15.88 6.89
CA GLY A 392 -4.18 16.21 6.98
C GLY A 392 -3.60 16.72 5.68
N THR A 393 -2.47 17.40 5.81
CA THR A 393 -1.76 18.04 4.68
C THR A 393 -0.29 17.65 4.61
N GLY A 394 0.12 16.64 5.39
CA GLY A 394 1.48 16.14 5.43
C GLY A 394 1.87 15.38 4.16
N GLY A 395 3.15 15.01 4.08
CA GLY A 395 3.70 14.25 2.97
C GLY A 395 3.04 12.88 2.80
N ASN A 396 2.59 12.24 3.88
CA ASN A 396 1.80 11.01 3.82
C ASN A 396 0.43 11.24 3.16
N ASN A 397 -0.27 12.34 3.47
CA ASN A 397 -1.54 12.68 2.81
C ASN A 397 -1.33 13.00 1.33
N ILE A 398 -0.26 13.75 0.99
CA ILE A 398 0.11 14.02 -0.40
C ILE A 398 0.39 12.70 -1.14
N ALA A 399 1.16 11.78 -0.54
CA ALA A 399 1.44 10.48 -1.14
C ALA A 399 0.16 9.68 -1.39
N MET A 400 -0.74 9.61 -0.41
CA MET A 400 -2.04 8.95 -0.55
C MET A 400 -2.87 9.56 -1.68
N GLN A 401 -2.98 10.90 -1.75
CA GLN A 401 -3.70 11.59 -2.82
C GLN A 401 -3.11 11.29 -4.20
N LEU A 402 -1.78 11.36 -4.32
CA LEU A 402 -1.08 11.12 -5.58
C LEU A 402 -1.25 9.67 -6.06
N VAL A 403 -1.25 8.69 -5.14
CA VAL A 403 -1.48 7.29 -5.49
C VAL A 403 -2.91 7.07 -5.96
N ILE A 404 -3.93 7.61 -5.27
CA ILE A 404 -5.33 7.47 -5.70
C ILE A 404 -5.60 8.12 -7.06
N ASP A 405 -5.13 9.34 -7.27
CA ASP A 405 -5.33 10.00 -8.56
C ASP A 405 -4.43 9.40 -9.65
N GLY A 406 -3.28 8.86 -9.28
CA GLY A 406 -2.44 8.03 -10.15
C GLY A 406 -3.16 6.76 -10.63
N LEU A 407 -3.86 6.05 -9.74
CA LEU A 407 -4.70 4.89 -10.12
C LEU A 407 -5.74 5.26 -11.19
N LYS A 408 -6.44 6.39 -11.02
CA LYS A 408 -7.44 6.90 -11.98
C LYS A 408 -6.85 7.25 -13.35
N LEU A 409 -5.60 7.69 -13.38
CA LEU A 409 -4.88 8.08 -14.59
C LEU A 409 -4.15 6.92 -15.27
N THR A 410 -3.98 5.80 -14.55
CA THR A 410 -3.25 4.63 -15.03
C THR A 410 -4.08 3.91 -16.11
N PRO A 411 -3.49 3.58 -17.28
CA PRO A 411 -4.18 2.85 -18.33
C PRO A 411 -4.47 1.40 -17.92
N CYS A 412 -5.41 0.77 -18.62
CA CYS A 412 -5.71 -0.65 -18.43
C CYS A 412 -4.52 -1.54 -18.86
N ASN A 413 -4.22 -2.58 -18.08
CA ASN A 413 -3.06 -3.47 -18.23
C ASN A 413 -1.69 -2.75 -18.24
N PRO A 414 -1.40 -1.94 -17.21
CA PRO A 414 -0.22 -1.07 -17.18
C PRO A 414 1.08 -1.83 -16.93
N GLY A 415 2.20 -1.26 -17.37
CA GLY A 415 3.52 -1.55 -16.79
C GLY A 415 3.90 -0.52 -15.72
N PHE A 416 5.09 -0.67 -15.12
CA PHE A 416 5.52 0.21 -14.02
C PHE A 416 5.74 1.66 -14.48
N VAL A 417 6.24 1.87 -15.71
CA VAL A 417 6.44 3.22 -16.26
C VAL A 417 5.10 3.94 -16.41
N ASP A 418 4.05 3.24 -16.85
CA ASP A 418 2.69 3.80 -16.90
C ASP A 418 2.21 4.24 -15.52
N GLY A 419 2.41 3.43 -14.49
CA GLY A 419 2.02 3.76 -13.10
C GLY A 419 2.77 4.96 -12.55
N ARG A 420 4.07 5.06 -12.79
CA ARG A 420 4.90 6.21 -12.36
C ARG A 420 4.45 7.48 -13.05
N ASP A 421 4.27 7.44 -14.37
CA ASP A 421 3.90 8.60 -15.17
C ASP A 421 2.50 9.10 -14.80
N ALA A 422 1.59 8.19 -14.43
CA ALA A 422 0.28 8.55 -13.89
C ALA A 422 0.37 9.31 -12.55
N ILE A 423 1.24 8.89 -11.64
CA ILE A 423 1.49 9.61 -10.36
C ILE A 423 2.13 10.98 -10.61
N LEU A 424 3.11 11.08 -11.51
CA LEU A 424 3.70 12.36 -11.92
C LEU A 424 2.65 13.28 -12.55
N GLN A 425 1.75 12.72 -13.36
CA GLN A 425 0.64 13.47 -13.95
C GLN A 425 -0.36 13.94 -12.87
N ALA A 426 -0.66 13.12 -11.87
CA ALA A 426 -1.49 13.52 -10.73
C ALA A 426 -0.89 14.73 -10.00
N ASP A 427 0.43 14.72 -9.73
CA ASP A 427 1.13 15.85 -9.11
C ASP A 427 1.10 17.11 -9.99
N GLN A 428 1.23 16.95 -11.31
CA GLN A 428 1.11 18.06 -12.24
C GLN A 428 -0.29 18.70 -12.22
N ILE A 429 -1.35 17.90 -12.05
CA ILE A 429 -2.74 18.36 -12.03
C ILE A 429 -3.08 19.03 -10.70
N LEU A 430 -2.73 18.40 -9.57
CA LEU A 430 -3.14 18.84 -8.24
C LEU A 430 -2.26 19.93 -7.67
N TYR A 431 -0.93 19.77 -7.83
CA TYR A 431 0.08 20.60 -7.18
C TYR A 431 0.89 21.42 -8.17
N GLY A 432 0.54 21.40 -9.46
CA GLY A 432 1.25 22.14 -10.50
C GLY A 432 2.66 21.61 -10.77
N GLY A 433 2.98 20.38 -10.34
CA GLY A 433 4.30 19.79 -10.49
C GLY A 433 5.26 20.12 -9.33
N ALA A 434 4.74 20.54 -8.17
CA ALA A 434 5.57 21.00 -7.06
C ALA A 434 6.40 19.87 -6.40
N ASN A 435 6.03 18.60 -6.60
CA ASN A 435 6.70 17.47 -5.98
C ASN A 435 7.41 16.56 -7.01
N GLN A 436 7.52 16.98 -8.27
CA GLN A 436 8.10 16.17 -9.34
C GLN A 436 9.52 15.70 -9.00
N ASP A 437 10.34 16.56 -8.41
CA ASP A 437 11.71 16.24 -8.02
C ASP A 437 11.77 15.12 -6.97
N LEU A 438 10.89 15.15 -5.97
CA LEU A 438 10.77 14.12 -4.94
C LEU A 438 10.28 12.79 -5.52
N ILE A 439 9.25 12.84 -6.37
CA ILE A 439 8.68 11.65 -7.02
C ILE A 439 9.73 11.01 -7.92
N TRP A 440 10.38 11.79 -8.79
CA TRP A 440 11.45 11.28 -9.65
C TRP A 440 12.62 10.73 -8.86
N ALA A 441 13.05 11.39 -7.78
CA ALA A 441 14.13 10.92 -6.93
C ALA A 441 13.82 9.55 -6.33
N ALA A 442 12.60 9.33 -5.83
CA ALA A 442 12.17 8.06 -5.27
C ALA A 442 12.16 6.92 -6.31
N PHE A 443 11.49 7.13 -7.45
CA PHE A 443 11.39 6.11 -8.50
C PHE A 443 12.74 5.80 -9.13
N ALA A 444 13.54 6.82 -9.45
CA ALA A 444 14.87 6.63 -10.03
C ALA A 444 15.82 5.91 -9.08
N ARG A 445 15.75 6.17 -7.76
CA ARG A 445 16.55 5.46 -6.74
C ARG A 445 16.34 3.95 -6.79
N ARG A 446 15.13 3.51 -7.16
CA ARG A 446 14.73 2.11 -7.25
C ARG A 446 14.73 1.58 -8.70
N GLY A 447 15.35 2.28 -9.65
CA GLY A 447 15.54 1.78 -11.02
C GLY A 447 14.40 2.11 -12.00
N LEU A 448 13.43 2.94 -11.62
CA LEU A 448 12.35 3.40 -12.50
C LEU A 448 12.54 4.88 -12.90
N GLY A 449 13.77 5.25 -13.24
CA GLY A 449 14.18 6.59 -13.68
C GLY A 449 13.69 6.97 -15.09
N ALA A 450 14.03 8.17 -15.54
CA ALA A 450 13.42 8.78 -16.73
C ALA A 450 13.63 7.97 -18.02
N SER A 451 14.78 7.32 -18.17
CA SER A 451 15.06 6.43 -19.30
C SER A 451 14.69 4.95 -19.10
N ALA A 452 14.03 4.59 -17.99
CA ALA A 452 13.58 3.22 -17.76
C ALA A 452 12.54 2.83 -18.80
N ASP A 453 12.63 1.58 -19.26
CA ASP A 453 11.73 1.03 -20.27
C ASP A 453 10.99 -0.17 -19.68
N GLN A 454 9.66 -0.14 -19.72
CA GLN A 454 8.86 -1.26 -19.27
C GLN A 454 8.76 -2.39 -20.30
N GLY A 455 9.07 -2.12 -21.57
CA GLY A 455 8.82 -3.10 -22.63
C GLY A 455 7.33 -3.43 -22.73
N SER A 456 7.00 -4.72 -22.77
CA SER A 456 5.64 -5.22 -22.81
C SER A 456 5.11 -5.52 -21.41
N SER A 457 4.00 -4.89 -21.00
CA SER A 457 3.33 -5.16 -19.71
C SER A 457 2.84 -6.61 -19.52
N GLY A 458 2.75 -7.38 -20.60
CA GLY A 458 2.51 -8.83 -20.59
C GLY A 458 3.75 -9.72 -20.44
N SER A 459 4.93 -9.14 -20.23
CA SER A 459 6.22 -9.84 -20.11
C SER A 459 6.91 -9.45 -18.81
N ARG A 460 7.79 -10.33 -18.31
CA ARG A 460 8.58 -10.14 -17.09
C ARG A 460 10.06 -10.34 -17.37
N SER A 461 10.54 -9.89 -18.52
CA SER A 461 11.89 -10.24 -18.96
C SER A 461 12.52 -9.23 -19.92
N ASP A 462 11.77 -8.21 -20.29
CA ASP A 462 12.13 -7.17 -21.26
C ASP A 462 12.17 -5.78 -20.64
N GLN A 463 11.91 -5.66 -19.33
CA GLN A 463 12.07 -4.41 -18.61
C GLN A 463 13.55 -4.02 -18.55
N THR A 464 13.86 -2.74 -18.70
CA THR A 464 15.19 -2.17 -18.48
C THR A 464 15.13 -1.08 -17.43
N GLU A 465 15.84 -1.27 -16.33
CA GLU A 465 15.92 -0.27 -15.28
C GLU A 465 16.81 0.91 -15.65
N ALA A 466 16.50 2.07 -15.10
CA ALA A 466 17.32 3.27 -15.21
C ALA A 466 17.24 4.10 -13.91
N PHE A 467 18.27 4.90 -13.65
CA PHE A 467 18.41 5.64 -12.38
C PHE A 467 18.60 7.15 -12.61
N ASP A 468 18.40 7.61 -13.84
CA ASP A 468 18.44 9.01 -14.20
C ASP A 468 17.14 9.74 -13.83
N LEU A 469 17.26 11.05 -13.57
CA LEU A 469 16.17 12.00 -13.43
C LEU A 469 15.97 12.72 -14.77
N PRO A 470 14.79 13.29 -15.06
CA PRO A 470 14.51 13.99 -16.33
C PRO A 470 15.11 15.41 -16.38
N VAL A 471 16.30 15.58 -15.81
CA VAL A 471 17.08 16.82 -15.84
C VAL A 471 18.36 16.56 -16.60
N ASP A 472 18.72 17.48 -17.49
CA ASP A 472 19.89 17.32 -18.37
C ASP A 472 21.19 17.20 -17.56
N ASP A 473 21.31 18.01 -16.51
CA ASP A 473 22.48 18.11 -15.65
C ASP A 473 22.08 17.75 -14.21
N ASN A 474 22.52 16.59 -13.71
CA ASN A 474 22.34 16.20 -12.31
C ASN A 474 23.42 15.20 -11.91
N VAL A 475 24.38 15.66 -11.11
CA VAL A 475 25.47 14.81 -10.66
C VAL A 475 25.48 14.75 -9.14
N GLY A 476 25.24 13.57 -8.59
CA GLY A 476 25.29 13.35 -7.15
C GLY A 476 26.62 12.78 -6.67
N VAL A 477 26.91 12.94 -5.38
CA VAL A 477 27.80 12.03 -4.66
C VAL A 477 26.94 10.86 -4.19
N ALA A 478 27.17 9.67 -4.73
CA ALA A 478 26.44 8.45 -4.38
C ALA A 478 26.92 7.87 -3.04
N GLU A 479 28.23 7.85 -2.81
CA GLU A 479 28.81 7.32 -1.57
C GLU A 479 30.15 7.99 -1.22
N ALA A 480 30.45 8.11 0.07
CA ALA A 480 31.80 8.40 0.56
C ALA A 480 32.62 7.11 0.69
N VAL A 481 33.41 6.78 -0.32
CA VAL A 481 34.29 5.59 -0.35
C VAL A 481 35.40 5.69 0.72
N HIS A 482 35.96 6.88 0.93
CA HIS A 482 36.87 7.19 2.03
C HIS A 482 36.71 8.65 2.48
N PRO A 483 36.67 8.93 3.79
CA PRO A 483 36.86 8.01 4.93
C PRO A 483 35.67 7.05 5.15
N LEU A 484 35.93 5.79 5.52
CA LEU A 484 34.88 4.82 5.86
C LEU A 484 34.36 5.06 7.29
N PRO A 485 33.05 4.86 7.56
CA PRO A 485 32.50 4.88 8.90
C PRO A 485 33.24 3.90 9.84
N GLY A 486 33.63 4.36 11.03
CA GLY A 486 34.30 3.54 12.06
C GLY A 486 35.81 3.32 11.88
N ALA A 487 36.44 3.89 10.86
CA ALA A 487 37.90 3.83 10.72
C ALA A 487 38.60 4.69 11.80
N LEU A 488 39.51 4.09 12.58
CA LEU A 488 40.41 4.81 13.48
C LEU A 488 41.47 5.54 12.65
N PHE A 489 41.31 6.85 12.48
CA PHE A 489 42.36 7.68 11.88
C PHE A 489 43.48 7.91 12.89
N GLU A 490 44.67 7.39 12.60
CA GLU A 490 45.88 7.78 13.34
C GLU A 490 46.15 9.27 13.10
N CYS A 491 46.14 10.06 14.17
CA CYS A 491 46.46 11.49 14.18
C CYS A 491 47.90 11.72 13.67
N GLY A 492 48.10 11.74 12.36
CA GLY A 492 49.42 11.95 11.76
C GLY A 492 49.53 11.61 10.27
N ASN A 493 48.69 10.72 9.73
CA ASN A 493 48.62 10.43 8.30
C ASN A 493 47.32 10.98 7.73
N GLY A 494 47.39 12.07 6.98
CA GLY A 494 46.23 12.58 6.25
C GLY A 494 45.63 11.50 5.36
N GLY A 495 44.30 11.32 5.45
CA GLY A 495 43.57 10.36 4.64
C GLY A 495 43.25 10.93 3.25
N VAL A 496 43.22 10.08 2.22
CA VAL A 496 42.65 10.45 0.92
C VAL A 496 41.13 10.53 1.04
N VAL A 497 40.53 11.53 0.39
CA VAL A 497 39.07 11.64 0.27
C VAL A 497 38.68 11.07 -1.08
N LYS A 498 37.92 9.97 -1.04
CA LYS A 498 37.37 9.33 -2.23
C LYS A 498 35.87 9.28 -2.13
N VAL A 499 35.21 9.69 -3.20
CA VAL A 499 33.75 9.66 -3.31
C VAL A 499 33.38 8.97 -4.62
N GLU A 500 32.31 8.21 -4.61
CA GLU A 500 31.67 7.77 -5.83
C GLU A 500 30.71 8.87 -6.27
N VAL A 501 30.94 9.43 -7.46
CA VAL A 501 30.00 10.35 -8.10
C VAL A 501 29.19 9.60 -9.13
N ARG A 502 27.92 9.95 -9.26
CA ARG A 502 27.00 9.37 -10.24
C ARG A 502 26.33 10.47 -11.04
N ASN A 503 26.37 10.36 -12.36
CA ASN A 503 25.59 11.23 -13.24
C ASN A 503 24.18 10.66 -13.37
N ASN A 504 23.25 11.30 -12.67
CA ASN A 504 21.82 10.99 -12.73
C ASN A 504 21.10 11.89 -13.75
N GLY A 505 21.80 12.71 -14.53
CA GLY A 505 21.21 13.52 -15.59
C GLY A 505 21.19 12.79 -16.94
N LEU A 506 20.50 13.39 -17.90
CA LEU A 506 20.34 12.84 -19.26
C LEU A 506 21.55 13.10 -20.17
N LEU A 507 22.39 14.08 -19.85
CA LEU A 507 23.56 14.45 -20.65
C LEU A 507 24.87 14.06 -19.98
N ASP A 508 25.87 13.76 -20.80
CA ASP A 508 27.25 13.57 -20.38
C ASP A 508 27.78 14.83 -19.67
N GLN A 509 28.23 14.68 -18.43
CA GLN A 509 28.71 15.79 -17.62
C GLN A 509 30.22 15.83 -17.55
N ALA A 510 30.83 17.00 -17.73
CA ALA A 510 32.27 17.17 -17.66
C ALA A 510 32.63 18.42 -16.86
N ASN A 511 33.80 18.38 -16.21
CA ASN A 511 34.38 19.55 -15.53
C ASN A 511 33.47 20.18 -14.43
N PHE A 512 32.63 19.38 -13.79
CA PHE A 512 31.78 19.81 -12.67
C PHE A 512 32.53 19.73 -11.34
N PRO A 513 32.23 20.63 -10.38
CA PRO A 513 32.93 20.65 -9.10
C PRO A 513 32.38 19.60 -8.14
N VAL A 514 33.29 18.83 -7.53
CA VAL A 514 33.00 17.93 -6.43
C VAL A 514 33.67 18.49 -5.19
N SER A 515 32.89 18.67 -4.13
CA SER A 515 33.31 19.34 -2.91
C SER A 515 33.17 18.43 -1.70
N TYR A 516 34.04 18.63 -0.70
CA TYR A 516 33.86 18.02 0.62
C TYR A 516 34.17 19.01 1.74
N GLN A 517 33.63 18.70 2.92
CA GLN A 517 33.88 19.40 4.17
C GLN A 517 33.99 18.41 5.33
N LEU A 518 34.97 18.61 6.20
CA LEU A 518 35.07 17.93 7.49
C LEU A 518 34.65 18.89 8.59
N ASP A 519 33.71 18.46 9.43
CA ASP A 519 33.03 19.24 10.46
C ASP A 519 32.54 20.58 9.88
N ASN A 520 32.87 21.69 10.53
CA ASN A 520 32.64 23.05 10.05
C ASN A 520 33.91 23.69 9.48
N GLY A 521 34.84 22.86 8.97
CA GLY A 521 36.11 23.28 8.40
C GLY A 521 35.99 23.92 7.01
N PRO A 522 37.12 24.26 6.37
CA PRO A 522 37.10 24.80 5.02
C PRO A 522 36.60 23.77 4.01
N VAL A 523 35.83 24.23 3.02
CA VAL A 523 35.40 23.40 1.89
C VAL A 523 36.57 23.23 0.93
N THR A 524 36.83 21.98 0.53
CA THR A 524 37.78 21.64 -0.54
C THR A 524 37.01 21.21 -1.77
N THR A 525 37.34 21.77 -2.93
CA THR A 525 36.66 21.51 -4.20
C THR A 525 37.66 21.12 -5.28
N GLN A 526 37.34 20.09 -6.05
CA GLN A 526 38.07 19.70 -7.24
C GLN A 526 37.08 19.39 -8.36
N ASN A 527 37.42 19.76 -9.59
CA ASN A 527 36.58 19.39 -10.73
C ASN A 527 36.78 17.92 -11.10
N PHE A 528 35.68 17.24 -11.44
CA PHE A 528 35.71 15.87 -11.90
C PHE A 528 36.57 15.75 -13.17
N PRO A 529 37.56 14.84 -13.18
CA PRO A 529 38.45 14.68 -14.32
C PRO A 529 37.75 13.94 -15.46
N GLY A 530 37.60 14.63 -16.60
CA GLY A 530 37.03 14.04 -17.82
C GLY A 530 35.52 14.21 -17.91
N THR A 531 34.90 13.29 -18.64
CA THR A 531 33.45 13.24 -18.88
C THR A 531 32.88 12.02 -18.17
N LEU A 532 31.83 12.23 -17.40
CA LEU A 532 31.02 11.18 -16.78
C LEU A 532 29.76 10.99 -17.64
N PRO A 533 29.63 9.87 -18.37
CA PRO A 533 28.46 9.63 -19.19
C PRO A 533 27.16 9.62 -18.39
N ALA A 534 26.03 9.93 -19.03
CA ALA A 534 24.71 9.78 -18.42
C ALA A 534 24.51 8.36 -17.85
N GLY A 535 23.99 8.27 -16.62
CA GLY A 535 23.76 7.01 -15.89
C GLY A 535 25.01 6.34 -15.30
N ALA A 536 26.22 6.83 -15.57
CA ALA A 536 27.47 6.23 -15.10
C ALA A 536 27.88 6.72 -13.70
N SER A 537 28.58 5.84 -12.98
CA SER A 537 29.28 6.18 -11.73
C SER A 537 30.80 6.13 -11.91
N ALA A 538 31.53 6.93 -11.13
CA ALA A 538 32.98 6.89 -11.07
C ALA A 538 33.50 7.29 -9.69
N ILE A 539 34.53 6.59 -9.22
CA ILE A 539 35.24 6.96 -7.98
C ILE A 539 36.22 8.10 -8.30
N MET A 540 36.02 9.23 -7.63
CA MET A 540 36.89 10.40 -7.70
C MET A 540 37.73 10.54 -6.44
N ASP A 541 39.03 10.81 -6.61
CA ASP A 541 39.94 11.25 -5.55
C ASP A 541 40.00 12.78 -5.54
N ILE A 542 39.59 13.41 -4.43
CA ILE A 542 39.54 14.88 -4.28
C ILE A 542 40.90 15.44 -3.77
N GLY A 543 41.94 14.60 -3.67
CA GLY A 543 43.34 15.03 -3.77
C GLY A 543 43.94 15.85 -2.63
N ALA A 544 43.26 16.04 -1.49
CA ALA A 544 43.81 16.72 -0.32
C ALA A 544 43.84 15.79 0.91
N PRO A 545 44.94 15.76 1.70
CA PRO A 545 44.98 14.99 2.94
C PRO A 545 43.95 15.54 3.93
N LEU A 546 42.95 14.72 4.24
CA LEU A 546 41.97 14.98 5.29
C LEU A 546 42.72 15.16 6.62
N THR A 547 42.79 16.40 7.11
CA THR A 547 43.47 16.71 8.36
C THR A 547 42.43 16.73 9.49
N VAL A 548 42.38 15.63 10.23
CA VAL A 548 41.51 15.51 11.40
C VAL A 548 42.22 16.14 12.61
N VAL A 549 41.61 17.17 13.21
CA VAL A 549 42.17 17.86 14.37
C VAL A 549 41.35 17.51 15.61
N GLY A 550 41.89 16.64 16.46
CA GLY A 550 41.24 16.22 17.71
C GLY A 550 40.93 14.72 17.74
N ILE A 551 40.54 14.26 18.92
CA ILE A 551 40.09 12.88 19.15
C ILE A 551 38.58 12.95 19.43
N GLY A 552 37.78 12.22 18.66
CA GLY A 552 36.33 12.20 18.83
C GLY A 552 35.59 11.87 17.52
N PRO A 553 34.25 11.88 17.55
CA PRO A 553 33.44 11.78 16.34
C PRO A 553 33.61 13.04 15.48
N HIS A 554 33.67 12.85 14.16
CA HIS A 554 33.74 13.92 13.15
C HIS A 554 32.62 13.73 12.12
N THR A 555 32.16 14.82 11.52
CA THR A 555 31.14 14.81 10.46
C THR A 555 31.80 15.06 9.12
N PHE A 556 31.66 14.13 8.17
CA PHE A 556 32.12 14.31 6.80
C PHE A 556 30.93 14.56 5.88
N LYS A 557 31.04 15.55 4.98
CA LYS A 557 30.05 15.87 3.95
C LYS A 557 30.72 15.96 2.59
N ALA A 558 30.12 15.40 1.56
CA ALA A 558 30.55 15.57 0.18
C ALA A 558 29.33 15.81 -0.73
N TRP A 559 29.51 16.64 -1.77
CA TRP A 559 28.44 17.03 -2.69
C TRP A 559 29.00 17.50 -4.03
N THR A 560 28.14 17.63 -5.04
CA THR A 560 28.45 18.37 -6.27
C THR A 560 27.52 19.60 -6.37
N SER A 561 27.76 20.50 -7.33
CA SER A 561 26.92 21.66 -7.57
C SER A 561 26.09 21.56 -8.86
N LEU A 562 25.84 20.34 -9.36
CA LEU A 562 25.00 20.07 -10.53
C LEU A 562 23.81 19.20 -10.13
#